data_AF-A0A531L2T2-F1
#
_entry.id   AF-A0A531L2T2-F1
#
_cell.length_a   1.000
_cell.length_b   1.000
_cell.length_c   1.000
_cell.angle_alpha   90.00
_cell.angle_beta   90.00
_cell.angle_gamma   90.00
#
_symmetry.space_group_name_H-M   'P 1'
#
loop_
_entity.id
_entity.type
_entity.pdbx_description
1 polymer ?
#
loop_
_entity_poly.entity_id
_entity_poly.type
_entity_poly.pdbx_seq_one_letter_code
_entity_poly.pdbx_strand_id
1 'polypeptide(L)'
;SLGFPFNIRRGIGLWKRLYLSDQPVVSFPDGTPDPVMAGRYLVEGPGHCGECHTPRDFAGGTRKSQWLAGAAAAEGSGIVPNITSGEGGLSDWSEADIAYFLETGFTPDFDSVGGAMVDVQRNMAELTPEDRAAISAYLKAIPPHPSGYPARKQPAN
;
A
#
# COMPACT_ATOMS: atom_id res chain seq x y z
N SER A 1 -30.61 5.24 -2.89
CA SER A 1 -30.45 5.14 -4.34
C SER A 1 -29.18 5.87 -4.74
N LEU A 2 -28.41 5.37 -5.71
CA LEU A 2 -27.24 6.10 -6.24
C LEU A 2 -27.72 7.28 -7.09
N GLY A 3 -27.21 8.49 -6.83
CA GLY A 3 -27.54 9.69 -7.58
C GLY A 3 -26.89 9.74 -8.96
N PHE A 4 -27.39 10.61 -9.84
CA PHE A 4 -26.71 10.92 -11.10
C PHE A 4 -25.33 11.53 -10.82
N PRO A 5 -24.26 11.17 -11.58
CA PRO A 5 -24.25 10.24 -12.74
C PRO A 5 -23.99 8.76 -12.38
N PHE A 6 -23.82 8.42 -11.11
CA PHE A 6 -23.47 7.08 -10.64
C PHE A 6 -24.56 6.01 -10.83
N ASN A 7 -25.78 6.42 -11.20
CA ASN A 7 -26.86 5.52 -11.60
C ASN A 7 -26.71 4.96 -13.03
N ILE A 8 -25.82 5.51 -13.85
CA ILE A 8 -25.60 5.05 -15.24
C ILE A 8 -24.56 3.93 -15.26
N ARG A 9 -25.01 2.68 -15.37
CA ARG A 9 -24.13 1.49 -15.41
C ARG A 9 -23.04 1.54 -16.49
N ARG A 10 -23.28 2.22 -17.63
CA ARG A 10 -22.26 2.38 -18.69
C ARG A 10 -21.04 3.16 -18.20
N GLY A 11 -21.19 4.05 -17.22
CA GLY A 11 -20.08 4.77 -16.58
C GLY A 11 -19.07 3.82 -15.95
N ILE A 12 -19.52 2.69 -15.38
CA ILE A 12 -18.64 1.66 -14.83
C ILE A 12 -17.77 1.02 -15.91
N GLY A 13 -18.31 0.82 -17.13
CA GLY A 13 -17.54 0.27 -18.24
C GLY A 13 -16.39 1.19 -18.67
N LEU A 14 -16.64 2.50 -18.72
CA LEU A 14 -15.60 3.49 -19.01
C LEU A 14 -14.57 3.55 -17.88
N TRP A 15 -15.02 3.58 -16.63
CA TRP A 15 -14.14 3.58 -15.47
C TRP A 15 -13.23 2.34 -15.44
N LYS A 16 -13.76 1.14 -15.69
CA LYS A 16 -12.97 -0.09 -15.81
C LYS A 16 -11.92 0.04 -16.91
N ARG A 17 -12.27 0.59 -18.07
CA ARG A 17 -11.30 0.79 -19.15
C ARG A 17 -10.15 1.73 -18.78
N LEU A 18 -10.37 2.68 -17.87
CA LEU A 18 -9.34 3.62 -17.41
C LEU A 18 -8.44 3.02 -16.31
N TYR A 19 -9.00 2.21 -15.39
CA TYR A 19 -8.30 1.82 -14.17
C TYR A 19 -8.07 0.31 -13.99
N LEU A 20 -8.88 -0.55 -14.62
CA LEU A 20 -8.72 -2.00 -14.52
C LEU A 20 -7.64 -2.45 -15.51
N SER A 21 -6.59 -3.08 -14.97
CA SER A 21 -5.47 -3.63 -15.72
C SER A 21 -5.06 -4.94 -15.07
N ASP A 22 -4.77 -5.95 -15.89
CA ASP A 22 -4.15 -7.21 -15.47
C ASP A 22 -2.62 -7.12 -15.42
N GLN A 23 -2.05 -6.06 -15.99
CA GLN A 23 -0.61 -5.79 -15.93
C GLN A 23 -0.18 -5.34 -14.53
N PRO A 24 1.02 -5.75 -14.09
CA PRO A 24 1.59 -5.32 -12.83
C PRO A 24 1.78 -3.79 -12.80
N VAL A 25 1.68 -3.20 -11.61
CA VAL A 25 1.94 -1.79 -11.40
C VAL A 25 3.43 -1.49 -11.53
N VAL A 26 4.27 -2.33 -10.90
CA VAL A 26 5.73 -2.24 -11.02
C VAL A 26 6.26 -3.37 -11.91
N SER A 27 6.90 -2.97 -12.99
CA SER A 27 7.60 -3.89 -13.89
C SER A 27 9.02 -4.12 -13.40
N PHE A 28 9.41 -5.39 -13.31
CA PHE A 28 10.77 -5.81 -12.96
C PHE A 28 11.41 -6.51 -14.16
N PRO A 29 12.75 -6.41 -14.31
CA PRO A 29 13.46 -7.11 -15.38
C PRO A 29 13.45 -8.63 -15.17
N ASP A 30 13.69 -9.36 -16.25
CA ASP A 30 13.91 -10.81 -16.20
C ASP A 30 15.09 -11.15 -15.27
N GLY A 31 14.95 -12.23 -14.50
CA GLY A 31 15.95 -12.65 -13.52
C GLY A 31 15.87 -11.93 -12.17
N THR A 32 14.83 -11.12 -11.94
CA THR A 32 14.53 -10.58 -10.60
C THR A 32 14.31 -11.73 -9.61
N PRO A 33 14.84 -11.66 -8.37
CA PRO A 33 14.72 -12.74 -7.40
C PRO A 33 13.28 -13.15 -7.13
N ASP A 34 13.04 -14.46 -7.02
CA ASP A 34 11.71 -15.04 -6.79
C ASP A 34 10.95 -14.41 -5.60
N PRO A 35 11.59 -14.09 -4.44
CA PRO A 35 10.88 -13.44 -3.34
C PRO A 35 10.28 -12.08 -3.71
N VAL A 36 10.96 -11.29 -4.54
CA VAL A 36 10.44 -9.98 -5.00
C VAL A 36 9.23 -10.19 -5.91
N MET A 37 9.26 -11.21 -6.76
CA MET A 37 8.16 -11.53 -7.68
C MET A 37 6.94 -12.08 -6.93
N ALA A 38 7.14 -12.92 -5.91
CA ALA A 38 6.09 -13.39 -5.02
C ALA A 38 5.50 -12.24 -4.19
N GLY A 39 6.35 -11.36 -3.66
CA GLY A 39 5.94 -10.16 -2.95
C GLY A 39 5.11 -9.23 -3.82
N ARG A 40 5.50 -9.03 -5.08
CA ARG A 40 4.72 -8.26 -6.04
C ARG A 40 3.30 -8.82 -6.19
N TYR A 41 3.19 -10.14 -6.36
CA TYR A 41 1.89 -10.79 -6.46
C TYR A 41 1.06 -10.49 -5.21
N LEU A 42 1.60 -10.72 -4.02
CA LEU A 42 0.89 -10.50 -2.75
C LEU A 42 0.47 -9.03 -2.56
N VAL A 43 1.35 -8.08 -2.83
CA VAL A 43 1.11 -6.65 -2.56
C VAL A 43 0.20 -6.00 -3.60
N GLU A 44 0.39 -6.29 -4.88
CA GLU A 44 -0.41 -5.70 -5.97
C GLU A 44 -1.76 -6.41 -6.16
N GLY A 45 -1.84 -7.69 -5.79
CA GLY A 45 -3.01 -8.55 -5.94
C GLY A 45 -3.80 -8.72 -4.63
N PRO A 46 -3.78 -9.92 -4.01
CA PRO A 46 -4.67 -10.28 -2.89
C PRO A 46 -4.48 -9.43 -1.62
N GLY A 47 -3.30 -8.88 -1.38
CA GLY A 47 -3.04 -8.01 -0.23
C GLY A 47 -3.63 -6.61 -0.38
N HIS A 48 -3.95 -6.19 -1.62
CA HIS A 48 -4.59 -4.90 -1.92
C HIS A 48 -3.93 -3.69 -1.25
N CYS A 49 -2.62 -3.73 -0.97
CA CYS A 49 -1.94 -2.67 -0.22
C CYS A 49 -2.07 -1.31 -0.93
N GLY A 50 -2.09 -1.35 -2.26
CA GLY A 50 -2.30 -0.19 -3.12
C GLY A 50 -3.63 0.54 -2.90
N GLU A 51 -4.67 -0.11 -2.41
CA GLU A 51 -5.99 0.50 -2.25
C GLU A 51 -6.04 1.55 -1.14
N CYS A 52 -5.18 1.39 -0.12
CA CYS A 52 -5.02 2.33 0.99
C CYS A 52 -3.76 3.19 0.83
N HIS A 53 -2.65 2.61 0.39
CA HIS A 53 -1.35 3.28 0.35
C HIS A 53 -1.08 4.04 -0.96
N THR A 54 -2.02 4.10 -1.92
CA THR A 54 -1.85 4.86 -3.17
C THR A 54 -2.92 5.94 -3.27
N PRO A 55 -2.57 7.20 -3.60
CA PRO A 55 -3.56 8.26 -3.68
C PRO A 55 -4.48 8.06 -4.88
N ARG A 56 -5.70 8.60 -4.78
CA ARG A 56 -6.70 8.52 -5.85
C ARG A 56 -6.83 9.84 -6.62
N ASP A 57 -7.30 9.75 -7.86
CA ASP A 57 -7.72 10.91 -8.63
C ASP A 57 -9.18 11.28 -8.37
N PHE A 58 -9.66 12.33 -9.04
CA PHE A 58 -11.03 12.84 -8.85
C PHE A 58 -12.11 11.85 -9.31
N ALA A 59 -11.78 10.85 -10.13
CA ALA A 59 -12.68 9.80 -10.58
C ALA A 59 -12.56 8.53 -9.72
N GLY A 60 -11.80 8.59 -8.61
CA GLY A 60 -11.67 7.52 -7.63
C GLY A 60 -10.69 6.41 -8.02
N GLY A 61 -9.98 6.55 -9.14
CA GLY A 61 -8.96 5.58 -9.55
C GLY A 61 -7.62 5.83 -8.86
N THR A 62 -6.84 4.77 -8.65
CA THR A 62 -5.51 4.88 -8.04
C THR A 62 -4.52 5.55 -9.00
N ARG A 63 -3.73 6.50 -8.50
CA ARG A 63 -2.65 7.15 -9.25
C ARG A 63 -1.40 6.27 -9.21
N LYS A 64 -1.34 5.29 -10.11
CA LYS A 64 -0.22 4.32 -10.19
C LYS A 64 1.18 4.95 -10.30
N SER A 65 1.30 6.19 -10.75
CA SER A 65 2.57 6.94 -10.77
C SER A 65 3.06 7.38 -9.38
N GLN A 66 2.26 7.17 -8.34
CA GLN A 66 2.55 7.41 -6.92
C GLN A 66 2.26 6.14 -6.12
N TRP A 67 2.58 4.99 -6.71
CA TRP A 67 2.30 3.68 -6.14
C TRP A 67 2.88 3.58 -4.73
N LEU A 68 2.02 3.26 -3.76
CA LEU A 68 2.38 3.06 -2.35
C LEU A 68 2.99 4.29 -1.63
N ALA A 69 2.88 5.48 -2.21
CA ALA A 69 3.42 6.73 -1.66
C ALA A 69 2.65 7.31 -0.47
N GLY A 70 1.61 6.61 0.02
CA GLY A 70 0.68 7.07 1.03
C GLY A 70 -0.54 7.79 0.43
N ALA A 71 -1.55 8.03 1.26
CA ALA A 71 -2.78 8.69 0.82
C ALA A 71 -3.53 9.34 1.99
N ALA A 72 -4.46 10.25 1.68
CA ALA A 72 -5.51 10.61 2.64
C ALA A 72 -6.38 9.37 2.92
N ALA A 73 -6.69 9.11 4.20
CA ALA A 73 -7.52 7.98 4.58
C ALA A 73 -8.93 8.14 4.00
N ALA A 74 -9.45 7.08 3.38
CA ALA A 74 -10.81 7.08 2.82
C ALA A 74 -11.89 7.30 3.89
N GLU A 75 -11.58 6.95 5.14
CA GLU A 75 -12.47 7.01 6.30
C GLU A 75 -12.62 8.43 6.89
N GLY A 76 -11.77 9.40 6.51
CA GLY A 76 -11.84 10.76 7.05
C GLY A 76 -10.50 11.47 7.23
N SER A 77 -10.23 11.98 8.44
CA SER A 77 -9.14 12.93 8.74
C SER A 77 -7.75 12.30 8.94
N GLY A 78 -7.61 11.00 8.70
CA GLY A 78 -6.36 10.26 8.84
C GLY A 78 -5.47 10.32 7.60
N ILE A 79 -4.24 9.85 7.77
CA ILE A 79 -3.27 9.67 6.69
C ILE A 79 -2.83 8.22 6.69
N VAL A 80 -2.86 7.59 5.53
CA VAL A 80 -2.25 6.28 5.28
C VAL A 80 -0.79 6.53 4.88
N PRO A 81 0.19 5.91 5.55
CA PRO A 81 1.60 6.27 5.38
C PRO A 81 2.15 5.81 4.03
N ASN A 82 3.26 6.43 3.62
CA ASN A 82 4.11 5.94 2.54
C ASN A 82 4.75 4.60 2.97
N ILE A 83 4.68 3.58 2.12
CA ILE A 83 5.33 2.28 2.38
C ILE A 83 6.39 1.93 1.33
N THR A 84 6.86 2.92 0.57
CA THR A 84 8.07 2.83 -0.25
C THR A 84 9.32 3.16 0.58
N SER A 85 10.51 2.94 0.03
CA SER A 85 11.78 3.36 0.66
C SER A 85 12.12 4.85 0.50
N GLY A 86 11.14 5.70 0.17
CA GLY A 86 11.34 7.15 0.10
C GLY A 86 11.15 7.87 1.44
N GLU A 87 11.32 9.19 1.44
CA GLU A 87 11.18 10.04 2.64
C GLU A 87 9.84 9.79 3.34
N GLY A 88 9.87 9.60 4.67
CA GLY A 88 8.68 9.33 5.48
C GLY A 88 8.03 7.96 5.23
N GLY A 89 8.73 7.06 4.53
CA GLY A 89 8.34 5.66 4.34
C GLY A 89 9.27 4.69 5.07
N LEU A 90 9.57 3.55 4.43
CA LEU A 90 10.31 2.42 5.00
C LEU A 90 11.81 2.48 4.70
N SER A 91 12.40 3.66 4.50
CA SER A 91 13.84 3.80 4.22
C SER A 91 14.69 3.18 5.34
N ASP A 92 14.29 3.46 6.58
CA ASP A 92 15.07 3.13 7.78
C ASP A 92 14.76 1.72 8.32
N TRP A 93 13.75 1.06 7.76
CA TRP A 93 13.33 -0.29 8.13
C TRP A 93 14.07 -1.30 7.26
N SER A 94 14.60 -2.35 7.89
CA SER A 94 15.09 -3.54 7.21
C SER A 94 13.92 -4.40 6.70
N GLU A 95 14.19 -5.37 5.83
CA GLU A 95 13.17 -6.35 5.43
C GLU A 95 12.64 -7.15 6.62
N ALA A 96 13.51 -7.45 7.58
CA ALA A 96 13.15 -8.17 8.81
C ALA A 96 12.23 -7.33 9.69
N ASP A 97 12.47 -6.02 9.79
CA ASP A 97 11.60 -5.09 10.52
C ASP A 97 10.19 -5.03 9.92
N ILE A 98 10.10 -5.00 8.59
CA ILE A 98 8.81 -5.01 7.89
C ILE A 98 8.09 -6.34 8.14
N ALA A 99 8.79 -7.47 8.03
CA ALA A 99 8.19 -8.79 8.27
C ALA A 99 7.73 -8.94 9.72
N TYR A 100 8.51 -8.44 10.67
CA TYR A 100 8.18 -8.41 12.09
C TYR A 100 6.95 -7.55 12.37
N PHE A 101 6.83 -6.38 11.75
CA PHE A 101 5.64 -5.55 11.84
C PHE A 101 4.39 -6.25 11.28
N LEU A 102 4.51 -6.92 10.12
CA LEU A 102 3.40 -7.68 9.56
C LEU A 102 2.97 -8.84 10.47
N GLU A 103 3.92 -9.47 11.16
CA GLU A 103 3.65 -10.54 12.10
C GLU A 103 3.01 -10.06 13.41
N THR A 104 3.53 -8.97 13.99
CA THR A 104 3.24 -8.61 15.39
C THR A 104 2.45 -7.32 15.55
N GLY A 105 2.48 -6.45 14.54
CA GLY A 105 1.94 -5.10 14.59
C GLY A 105 2.82 -4.10 15.34
N PHE A 106 4.03 -4.47 15.77
CA PHE A 106 4.97 -3.54 16.39
C PHE A 106 5.94 -2.95 15.37
N THR A 107 6.19 -1.64 15.47
CA THR A 107 7.26 -0.97 14.75
C THR A 107 8.61 -1.31 15.37
N PRO A 108 9.75 -1.07 14.67
CA PRO A 108 11.09 -1.27 15.22
C PRO A 108 11.36 -0.48 16.50
N ASP A 109 10.68 0.66 16.68
CA ASP A 109 10.77 1.51 17.86
C ASP A 109 9.73 1.16 18.94
N PHE A 110 9.10 -0.03 18.85
CA PHE A 110 8.11 -0.57 19.78
C PHE A 110 6.78 0.21 19.87
N ASP A 111 6.48 1.05 18.88
CA ASP A 111 5.13 1.59 18.71
C ASP A 111 4.21 0.50 18.11
N SER A 112 2.90 0.65 18.23
CA SER A 112 1.92 -0.33 17.74
C SER A 112 1.10 0.20 16.56
N VAL A 113 0.77 -0.70 15.65
CA VAL A 113 -0.14 -0.42 14.54
C VAL A 113 -1.49 0.06 15.06
N GLY A 114 -2.04 1.11 14.43
CA GLY A 114 -3.31 1.70 14.79
C GLY A 114 -4.29 1.80 13.62
N GLY A 115 -5.53 2.20 13.92
CA GLY A 115 -6.59 2.43 12.93
C GLY A 115 -6.98 1.17 12.15
N ALA A 116 -7.40 1.35 10.90
CA ALA A 116 -7.82 0.25 10.02
C ALA A 116 -6.69 -0.76 9.71
N MET A 117 -5.42 -0.37 9.89
CA MET A 117 -4.28 -1.26 9.64
C MET A 117 -4.19 -2.39 10.68
N VAL A 118 -4.83 -2.27 11.85
CA VAL A 118 -4.85 -3.35 12.87
C VAL A 118 -5.46 -4.63 12.31
N ASP A 119 -6.61 -4.54 11.64
CA ASP A 119 -7.27 -5.73 11.11
C ASP A 119 -6.53 -6.29 9.88
N VAL A 120 -5.91 -5.42 9.07
CA VAL A 120 -5.03 -5.85 7.98
C VAL A 120 -3.85 -6.62 8.53
N GLN A 121 -3.16 -6.06 9.53
CA GLN A 121 -2.02 -6.70 10.18
C GLN A 121 -2.38 -8.06 10.77
N ARG A 122 -3.54 -8.19 11.46
CA ARG A 122 -3.98 -9.50 11.98
C ARG A 122 -4.09 -10.56 10.89
N ASN A 123 -4.58 -10.19 9.71
CA ASN A 123 -4.60 -11.12 8.57
C ASN A 123 -3.19 -11.40 8.03
N MET A 124 -2.29 -10.40 8.03
CA MET A 124 -0.89 -10.60 7.63
C MET A 124 -0.13 -11.50 8.61
N ALA A 125 -0.51 -11.50 9.89
CA ALA A 125 0.08 -12.37 10.90
C ALA A 125 -0.17 -13.87 10.63
N GLU A 126 -1.26 -14.20 9.93
CA GLU A 126 -1.61 -15.57 9.53
C GLU A 126 -0.85 -16.06 8.29
N LEU A 127 -0.14 -15.16 7.59
CA LEU A 127 0.70 -15.54 6.47
C LEU A 127 1.92 -16.33 6.94
N THR A 128 2.46 -17.15 6.04
CA THR A 128 3.73 -17.82 6.30
C THR A 128 4.86 -16.79 6.50
N PRO A 129 5.91 -17.13 7.27
CA PRO A 129 7.10 -16.28 7.36
C PRO A 129 7.68 -15.93 5.99
N GLU A 130 7.66 -16.88 5.04
CA GLU A 130 8.13 -16.71 3.68
C GLU A 130 7.31 -15.67 2.90
N ASP A 131 5.98 -15.69 3.02
CA ASP A 131 5.11 -14.71 2.36
C ASP A 131 5.31 -13.30 2.93
N ARG A 132 5.47 -13.18 4.26
CA ARG A 132 5.78 -11.89 4.90
C ARG A 132 7.13 -11.36 4.44
N ALA A 133 8.14 -12.22 4.35
CA ALA A 133 9.45 -11.87 3.82
C ALA A 133 9.39 -11.45 2.34
N ALA A 134 8.57 -12.13 1.53
CA ALA A 134 8.36 -11.76 0.13
C ALA A 134 7.73 -10.36 0.00
N ILE A 135 6.71 -10.06 0.79
CA ILE A 135 6.12 -8.71 0.88
C ILE A 135 7.20 -7.67 1.21
N SER A 136 8.01 -7.92 2.25
CA SER A 136 9.12 -7.05 2.62
C SER A 136 10.11 -6.81 1.48
N ALA A 137 10.55 -7.88 0.81
CA ALA A 137 11.48 -7.81 -0.32
C ALA A 137 10.92 -6.95 -1.47
N TYR A 138 9.64 -7.11 -1.80
CA TYR A 138 8.99 -6.26 -2.80
C TYR A 138 8.94 -4.79 -2.38
N LEU A 139 8.52 -4.49 -1.15
CA LEU A 139 8.44 -3.10 -0.65
C LEU A 139 9.81 -2.39 -0.62
N LYS A 140 10.90 -3.14 -0.42
CA LYS A 140 12.26 -2.59 -0.56
C LYS A 140 12.74 -2.48 -2.00
N ALA A 141 12.21 -3.28 -2.93
CA ALA A 141 12.61 -3.29 -4.34
C ALA A 141 11.89 -2.25 -5.22
N ILE A 142 10.72 -1.77 -4.82
CA ILE A 142 9.98 -0.76 -5.61
C ILE A 142 10.67 0.62 -5.58
N PRO A 143 10.47 1.45 -6.62
CA PRO A 143 11.00 2.80 -6.65
C PRO A 143 10.55 3.63 -5.42
N PRO A 144 11.45 4.40 -4.79
CA PRO A 144 11.07 5.27 -3.69
C PRO A 144 10.21 6.42 -4.19
N HIS A 145 9.18 6.78 -3.43
CA HIS A 145 8.40 7.98 -3.63
C HIS A 145 8.56 8.92 -2.42
N PRO A 146 8.64 10.25 -2.62
CA PRO A 146 8.61 11.18 -1.50
C PRO A 146 7.27 11.06 -0.75
N SER A 147 7.25 11.26 0.58
CA SER A 147 6.00 11.33 1.31
C SER A 147 5.21 12.56 0.86
N GLY A 148 4.17 12.31 0.05
CA GLY A 148 3.21 13.32 -0.35
C GLY A 148 2.17 13.63 0.73
N TYR A 149 2.14 12.82 1.78
CA TYR A 149 1.11 12.82 2.82
C TYR A 149 1.76 12.63 4.20
N PRO A 150 2.49 13.62 4.73
CA PRO A 150 3.06 13.50 6.06
C PRO A 150 1.96 13.48 7.13
N ALA A 151 2.13 12.64 8.15
CA ALA A 151 1.27 12.68 9.33
C ALA A 151 1.30 14.10 9.92
N ARG A 152 0.13 14.65 10.26
CA ARG A 152 0.06 15.95 10.92
C ARG A 152 0.77 15.81 12.28
N LYS A 153 1.89 16.53 12.49
CA LYS A 153 2.56 16.61 13.80
C LYS A 153 1.48 16.88 14.86
N GLN A 154 1.39 16.02 15.88
CA GLN A 154 0.60 16.37 17.06
C GLN A 154 1.11 17.72 17.58
N PRO A 155 0.21 18.65 17.97
CA PRO A 155 0.65 19.88 18.60
C PRO A 155 1.49 19.52 19.82
N ALA A 156 2.65 20.17 19.95
CA ALA A 156 3.45 20.08 21.16
C ALA A 156 2.59 20.55 22.34
N ASN A 157 2.46 19.71 23.36
CA ASN A 157 1.90 20.10 24.65
C ASN A 157 2.93 20.91 25.44
#